data_AF-A0A4R1JYG2-F1
#
_entry.id   AF-A0A4R1JYG2-F1
#
_cell.length_a   1.000
_cell.length_b   1.000
_cell.length_c   1.000
_cell.angle_alpha   90.00
_cell.angle_beta   90.00
_cell.angle_gamma   90.00
#
_symmetry.space_group_name_H-M   'P 1'
#
loop_
_entity.id
_entity.type
_entity.pdbx_description
1 polymer ?
#
loop_
_entity_poly.entity_id
_entity_poly.type
_entity_poly.pdbx_seq_one_letter_code
_entity_poly.pdbx_strand_id
1 'polypeptide(L)'
;MQIKLLGLISLLLLSNQIIYSQYAGKYENEKQLSLDGKYRIYRHDIGYVLMANEKFEGTRLLKENEDRNKNEGFDLRGLIGSWESNDTLQVYRFDKTLDKYKDTICRISFEKYYDLVVKVKTYHSLDSYGYEEYKFNNYKILKNRIVINDIEKVFDKSSPNKKTVSFPLGGVEFNEKDGEIKSIMVSIVKTRYDYEKEMEPGKYSKEKRASIEYTNLYFYPKKSIKIDTTNFRGVFLDIR
;
A
#
# COMPACT_ATOMS: atom_id res chain seq x y z
N MET A 1 26.58 8.19 -43.22
CA MET A 1 26.47 8.82 -41.88
C MET A 1 25.36 8.22 -41.00
N GLN A 2 24.40 7.43 -41.53
CA GLN A 2 23.29 6.86 -40.75
C GLN A 2 23.62 5.60 -39.91
N ILE A 3 24.65 4.84 -40.28
CA ILE A 3 24.99 3.57 -39.60
C ILE A 3 25.51 3.79 -38.15
N LYS A 4 26.14 4.93 -37.87
CA LYS A 4 26.62 5.27 -36.52
C LYS A 4 25.48 5.63 -35.55
N LEU A 5 24.34 6.09 -36.05
CA LEU A 5 23.20 6.51 -35.22
C LEU A 5 22.39 5.31 -34.70
N LEU A 6 22.20 4.29 -35.54
CA LEU A 6 21.54 3.02 -35.15
C LEU A 6 22.35 2.28 -34.08
N GLY A 7 23.69 2.23 -34.22
CA GLY A 7 24.58 1.65 -33.22
C GLY A 7 24.48 2.33 -31.85
N LEU A 8 24.35 3.66 -31.82
CA LEU A 8 24.23 4.44 -30.59
C LEU A 8 22.89 4.22 -29.89
N ILE A 9 21.79 4.11 -30.65
CA ILE A 9 20.45 3.83 -30.12
C ILE A 9 20.38 2.41 -29.54
N SER A 10 20.95 1.41 -30.23
CA SER A 10 21.05 0.05 -29.68
C SER A 10 21.92 -0.01 -28.42
N LEU A 11 23.01 0.76 -28.34
CA LEU A 11 23.86 0.83 -27.14
C LEU A 11 23.13 1.49 -25.96
N LEU A 12 22.30 2.51 -26.22
CA LEU A 12 21.46 3.19 -25.22
C LEU A 12 20.30 2.32 -24.72
N LEU A 13 19.73 1.47 -25.57
CA LEU A 13 18.69 0.51 -25.18
C LEU A 13 19.28 -0.66 -24.38
N LEU A 14 20.46 -1.15 -24.78
CA LEU A 14 21.22 -2.17 -24.04
C LEU A 14 21.70 -1.63 -22.68
N SER A 15 22.19 -0.40 -22.62
CA SER A 15 22.59 0.22 -21.34
C SER A 15 21.39 0.44 -20.42
N ASN A 16 20.23 0.85 -20.95
CA ASN A 16 19.00 0.92 -20.15
C ASN A 16 18.57 -0.46 -19.64
N GLN A 17 18.58 -1.51 -20.46
CA GLN A 17 18.25 -2.87 -19.99
C GLN A 17 19.24 -3.39 -18.93
N ILE A 18 20.53 -3.14 -19.10
CA ILE A 18 21.56 -3.53 -18.12
C ILE A 18 21.37 -2.76 -16.81
N ILE A 19 21.05 -1.46 -16.87
CA ILE A 19 20.73 -0.64 -15.69
C ILE A 19 19.50 -1.18 -14.97
N TYR A 20 18.40 -1.48 -15.67
CA TYR A 20 17.20 -2.07 -15.05
C TYR A 20 17.50 -3.42 -14.36
N SER A 21 18.34 -4.26 -14.97
CA SER A 21 18.68 -5.58 -14.40
C SER A 21 19.56 -5.50 -13.15
N GLN A 22 20.40 -4.47 -13.01
CA GLN A 22 21.29 -4.32 -11.85
C GLN A 22 20.60 -3.76 -10.60
N TYR A 23 19.41 -3.15 -10.74
CA TYR A 23 18.60 -2.65 -9.62
C TYR A 23 17.45 -3.57 -9.21
N ALA A 24 17.15 -4.62 -10.00
CA ALA A 24 16.05 -5.56 -9.73
C ALA A 24 16.29 -6.53 -8.55
N GLY A 25 17.20 -6.22 -7.63
CA GLY A 25 17.66 -7.19 -6.63
C GLY A 25 18.08 -6.64 -5.27
N LYS A 26 17.68 -5.42 -4.89
CA LYS A 26 18.01 -4.88 -3.57
C LYS A 26 16.79 -4.20 -2.95
N TYR A 27 16.54 -4.56 -1.70
CA TYR A 27 15.48 -4.07 -0.81
C TYR A 27 14.16 -4.83 -0.93
N GLU A 28 14.10 -5.87 -0.12
CA GLU A 28 12.93 -6.69 0.07
C GLU A 28 12.60 -6.71 1.58
N ASN A 29 12.52 -5.52 2.18
CA ASN A 29 12.57 -5.29 3.63
C ASN A 29 11.23 -5.55 4.31
N GLU A 30 10.12 -5.47 3.58
CA GLU A 30 8.79 -5.60 4.17
C GLU A 30 8.13 -6.93 3.85
N LYS A 31 7.78 -7.67 4.91
CA LYS A 31 7.11 -8.96 4.82
C LYS A 31 5.80 -8.94 5.59
N GLN A 32 4.79 -9.56 5.00
CA GLN A 32 3.54 -9.92 5.66
C GLN A 32 3.29 -11.41 5.55
N LEU A 33 2.95 -12.05 6.68
CA LEU A 33 2.36 -13.39 6.69
C LEU A 33 0.86 -13.30 6.46
N SER A 34 0.29 -14.16 5.63
CA SER A 34 -1.17 -14.37 5.57
C SER A 34 -1.76 -14.76 6.93
N LEU A 35 -3.07 -14.53 7.13
CA LEU A 35 -3.73 -14.78 8.41
C LEU A 35 -3.62 -16.24 8.88
N ASP A 36 -3.66 -17.20 7.97
CA ASP A 36 -3.46 -18.63 8.29
C ASP A 36 -1.99 -19.05 8.31
N GLY A 37 -1.08 -18.19 7.84
CA GLY A 37 0.36 -18.42 7.80
C GLY A 37 0.84 -19.28 6.63
N LYS A 38 -0.02 -19.56 5.63
CA LYS A 38 0.37 -20.39 4.48
C LYS A 38 1.18 -19.64 3.43
N TYR A 39 1.04 -18.33 3.38
CA TYR A 39 1.63 -17.46 2.36
C TYR A 39 2.41 -16.29 2.96
N ARG A 40 3.42 -15.85 2.21
CA ARG A 40 4.18 -14.61 2.42
C ARG A 40 3.87 -13.63 1.31
N ILE A 41 3.68 -12.38 1.70
CA ILE A 41 3.51 -11.25 0.81
C ILE A 41 4.69 -10.31 1.04
N TYR A 42 5.45 -10.02 -0.01
CA TYR A 42 6.63 -9.18 0.04
C TYR A 42 6.43 -7.94 -0.81
N ARG A 43 6.81 -6.77 -0.29
CA ARG A 43 7.01 -5.59 -1.14
C ARG A 43 8.41 -5.63 -1.73
N HIS A 44 8.52 -5.30 -3.01
CA HIS A 44 9.80 -5.26 -3.71
C HIS A 44 9.83 -4.07 -4.67
N ASP A 45 11.00 -3.48 -4.86
CA ASP A 45 11.20 -2.46 -5.89
C ASP A 45 11.10 -3.15 -7.28
N ILE A 46 10.20 -2.66 -8.14
CA ILE A 46 10.07 -3.02 -9.57
C ILE A 46 11.07 -2.22 -10.41
N GLY A 47 11.46 -1.02 -9.96
CA GLY A 47 12.43 -0.20 -10.65
C GLY A 47 12.55 1.22 -10.09
N TYR A 48 13.57 1.93 -10.55
CA TYR A 48 13.85 3.31 -10.19
C TYR A 48 13.91 4.17 -11.45
N VAL A 49 13.07 5.20 -11.53
CA VAL A 49 13.16 6.18 -12.62
C VAL A 49 13.97 7.38 -12.14
N LEU A 50 15.23 7.44 -12.60
CA LEU A 50 16.21 8.48 -12.25
C LEU A 50 15.71 9.92 -12.41
N MET A 51 14.81 10.17 -13.37
CA MET A 51 14.29 11.52 -13.63
C MET A 51 13.13 11.92 -12.70
N ALA A 52 12.46 10.96 -12.08
CA ALA A 52 11.32 11.20 -11.19
C ALA A 52 11.70 11.07 -9.70
N ASN A 53 12.86 10.49 -9.38
CA ASN A 53 13.17 10.00 -8.03
C ASN A 53 12.05 9.11 -7.44
N GLU A 54 11.23 8.51 -8.30
CA GLU A 54 10.12 7.66 -7.91
C GLU A 54 10.57 6.20 -7.98
N LYS A 55 10.38 5.51 -6.85
CA LYS A 55 10.47 4.05 -6.77
C LYS A 55 9.12 3.46 -7.16
N PHE A 56 9.15 2.47 -8.05
CA PHE A 56 7.97 1.67 -8.33
C PHE A 56 8.02 0.45 -7.44
N GLU A 57 7.03 0.29 -6.58
CA GLU A 57 6.94 -0.86 -5.68
C GLU A 57 5.90 -1.86 -6.21
N GLY A 58 6.27 -3.13 -6.13
CA GLY A 58 5.45 -4.28 -6.45
C GLY A 58 5.18 -5.10 -5.21
N THR A 59 4.22 -6.02 -5.33
CA THR A 59 3.95 -6.99 -4.28
C THR A 59 4.00 -8.39 -4.85
N ARG A 60 4.71 -9.31 -4.19
CA ARG A 60 4.84 -10.71 -4.59
C ARG A 60 4.32 -11.66 -3.53
N LEU A 61 3.56 -12.66 -3.97
CA LEU A 61 2.99 -13.73 -3.16
C LEU A 61 3.76 -15.04 -3.37
N LEU A 62 4.23 -15.64 -2.27
CA LEU A 62 4.86 -16.96 -2.24
C LEU A 62 4.19 -17.84 -1.17
N LYS A 63 4.33 -19.17 -1.27
CA LYS A 63 4.03 -20.03 -0.12
C LYS A 63 5.08 -19.83 0.97
N GLU A 64 4.71 -20.08 2.22
CA GLU A 64 5.57 -19.87 3.40
C GLU A 64 6.91 -20.60 3.33
N ASN A 65 6.91 -21.79 2.72
CA ASN A 65 8.08 -22.67 2.67
C ASN A 65 8.86 -22.58 1.34
N GLU A 66 8.43 -21.73 0.40
CA GLU A 66 9.12 -21.58 -0.89
C GLU A 66 10.34 -20.64 -0.75
N ASP A 67 11.41 -20.95 -1.49
CA ASP A 67 12.64 -20.15 -1.47
C ASP A 67 12.44 -18.89 -2.31
N ARG A 68 12.73 -17.75 -1.68
CA ARG A 68 12.57 -16.42 -2.24
C ARG A 68 13.47 -16.18 -3.46
N ASN A 69 14.65 -16.78 -3.50
CA ASN A 69 15.70 -16.45 -4.47
C ASN A 69 15.43 -16.97 -5.90
N LYS A 70 14.34 -17.70 -6.11
CA LYS A 70 14.08 -18.40 -7.37
C LYS A 70 13.18 -17.63 -8.35
N ASN A 71 12.85 -16.36 -8.09
CA ASN A 71 11.81 -15.62 -8.85
C ASN A 71 10.47 -16.39 -8.91
N GLU A 72 10.22 -17.26 -7.93
CA GLU A 72 8.99 -18.03 -7.80
C GLU A 72 7.87 -17.17 -7.19
N GLY A 73 6.62 -17.55 -7.44
CA GLY A 73 5.43 -16.89 -6.90
C GLY A 73 4.62 -16.09 -7.93
N PHE A 74 3.71 -15.27 -7.41
CA PHE A 74 2.79 -14.47 -8.22
C PHE A 74 2.87 -12.98 -7.86
N ASP A 75 2.92 -12.13 -8.88
CA ASP A 75 2.84 -10.69 -8.68
C ASP A 75 1.38 -10.28 -8.39
N LEU A 76 1.17 -9.74 -7.19
CA LEU A 76 -0.09 -9.13 -6.79
C LEU A 76 -0.09 -7.68 -7.26
N ARG A 77 -0.79 -7.41 -8.36
CA ARG A 77 -0.93 -6.05 -8.89
C ARG A 77 -1.94 -5.26 -8.06
N GLY A 78 -1.55 -4.07 -7.62
CA GLY A 78 -2.42 -3.13 -6.92
C GLY A 78 -2.06 -2.93 -5.46
N LEU A 79 -2.83 -2.09 -4.78
CA LEU A 79 -2.65 -1.76 -3.38
C LEU A 79 -3.30 -2.83 -2.49
N ILE A 80 -2.53 -3.39 -1.56
CA ILE A 80 -3.03 -4.34 -0.57
C ILE A 80 -3.99 -3.61 0.38
N GLY A 81 -5.24 -4.07 0.44
CA GLY A 81 -6.31 -3.44 1.19
C GLY A 81 -6.58 -4.12 2.53
N SER A 82 -7.38 -5.19 2.49
CA SER A 82 -7.91 -5.83 3.69
C SER A 82 -7.94 -7.35 3.60
N TRP A 83 -7.69 -8.05 4.70
CA TRP A 83 -8.07 -9.46 4.85
C TRP A 83 -9.57 -9.56 5.20
N GLU A 84 -10.37 -10.06 4.26
CA GLU A 84 -11.81 -10.29 4.45
C GLU A 84 -12.06 -11.60 5.22
N SER A 85 -11.20 -12.59 5.00
CA SER A 85 -11.18 -13.89 5.68
C SER A 85 -9.74 -14.42 5.74
N ASN A 86 -9.54 -15.63 6.26
CA ASN A 86 -8.21 -16.24 6.32
C ASN A 86 -7.60 -16.53 4.93
N ASP A 87 -8.46 -16.71 3.93
CA ASP A 87 -8.14 -17.14 2.57
C ASP A 87 -8.56 -16.11 1.50
N THR A 88 -9.08 -14.95 1.90
CA THR A 88 -9.50 -13.89 0.98
C THR A 88 -8.81 -12.58 1.30
N LEU A 89 -7.98 -12.12 0.35
CA LEU A 89 -7.30 -10.82 0.40
C LEU A 89 -7.97 -9.85 -0.57
N GLN A 90 -8.31 -8.66 -0.08
CA GLN A 90 -8.80 -7.57 -0.91
C GLN A 90 -7.64 -6.72 -1.43
N VAL A 91 -7.65 -6.44 -2.72
CA VAL A 91 -6.67 -5.58 -3.40
C VAL A 91 -7.40 -4.50 -4.19
N TYR A 92 -6.85 -3.29 -4.18
CA TYR A 92 -7.35 -2.16 -4.96
C TYR A 92 -6.52 -1.96 -6.23
N ARG A 93 -7.21 -1.76 -7.35
CA ARG A 93 -6.58 -1.41 -8.64
C ARG A 93 -7.21 -0.14 -9.21
N PHE A 94 -6.44 0.54 -10.04
CA PHE A 94 -6.84 1.79 -10.70
C PHE A 94 -6.64 1.64 -12.21
N ASP A 95 -7.73 1.82 -12.96
CA ASP A 95 -7.80 1.60 -14.40
C ASP A 95 -8.46 2.80 -15.08
N LYS A 96 -7.62 3.64 -15.72
CA LYS A 96 -8.04 4.88 -16.39
C LYS A 96 -8.98 4.64 -17.60
N THR A 97 -9.21 3.38 -17.98
CA THR A 97 -10.15 3.04 -19.06
C THR A 97 -11.60 2.94 -18.57
N LEU A 98 -11.84 2.92 -17.25
CA LEU A 98 -13.18 2.91 -16.68
C LEU A 98 -13.87 4.29 -16.82
N ASP A 99 -15.20 4.33 -16.71
CA ASP A 99 -15.96 5.58 -16.80
C ASP A 99 -15.84 6.41 -15.52
N LYS A 100 -15.25 7.61 -15.63
CA LYS A 100 -15.01 8.56 -14.54
C LYS A 100 -16.30 9.07 -13.86
N TYR A 101 -17.47 8.96 -14.49
CA TYR A 101 -18.68 9.61 -13.96
C TYR A 101 -19.48 8.73 -12.98
N LYS A 102 -19.03 7.50 -12.71
CA LYS A 102 -19.66 6.55 -11.75
C LYS A 102 -18.75 6.21 -10.56
N ASP A 103 -17.71 7.00 -10.32
CA ASP A 103 -16.45 6.60 -9.67
C ASP A 103 -16.51 6.03 -8.25
N THR A 104 -17.58 6.25 -7.48
CA THR A 104 -17.72 5.54 -6.19
C THR A 104 -18.02 4.05 -6.37
N ILE A 105 -18.56 3.65 -7.52
CA ILE A 105 -18.88 2.27 -7.87
C ILE A 105 -17.64 1.62 -8.49
N CYS A 106 -17.10 0.61 -7.80
CA CYS A 106 -15.98 -0.19 -8.32
C CYS A 106 -16.45 -1.42 -9.09
N ARG A 107 -15.63 -1.85 -10.07
CA ARG A 107 -15.74 -3.20 -10.64
C ARG A 107 -15.10 -4.19 -9.66
N ILE A 108 -15.83 -5.24 -9.31
CA ILE A 108 -15.32 -6.33 -8.48
C ILE A 108 -14.98 -7.51 -9.38
N SER A 109 -13.76 -8.04 -9.26
CA SER A 109 -13.34 -9.30 -9.86
C SER A 109 -12.66 -10.17 -8.81
N PHE A 110 -12.51 -11.46 -9.13
CA PHE A 110 -11.85 -12.42 -8.26
C PHE A 110 -10.72 -13.09 -9.04
N GLU A 111 -9.58 -13.18 -8.40
CA GLU A 111 -8.41 -13.91 -8.88
C GLU A 111 -8.10 -15.01 -7.88
N LYS A 112 -7.45 -16.08 -8.34
CA LYS A 112 -7.05 -17.18 -7.49
C LYS A 112 -5.56 -17.44 -7.68
N TYR A 113 -4.83 -17.40 -6.58
CA TYR A 113 -3.40 -17.70 -6.53
C TYR A 113 -3.18 -18.79 -5.49
N TYR A 114 -2.80 -19.98 -5.93
CA TYR A 114 -2.88 -21.17 -5.09
C TYR A 114 -4.30 -21.34 -4.52
N ASP A 115 -4.47 -21.47 -3.20
CA ASP A 115 -5.77 -21.48 -2.54
C ASP A 115 -6.19 -20.10 -1.98
N LEU A 116 -5.38 -19.06 -2.20
CA LEU A 116 -5.74 -17.69 -1.83
C LEU A 116 -6.68 -17.10 -2.88
N VAL A 117 -7.84 -16.61 -2.42
CA VAL A 117 -8.75 -15.79 -3.21
C VAL A 117 -8.32 -14.34 -3.09
N VAL A 118 -8.12 -13.66 -4.22
CA VAL A 118 -7.86 -12.23 -4.26
C VAL A 118 -9.08 -11.52 -4.82
N LYS A 119 -9.78 -10.78 -3.96
CA LYS A 119 -10.91 -9.94 -4.33
C LYS A 119 -10.41 -8.58 -4.78
N VAL A 120 -10.49 -8.32 -6.07
CA VAL A 120 -9.99 -7.09 -6.68
C VAL A 120 -11.12 -6.07 -6.79
N LYS A 121 -10.95 -4.91 -6.16
CA LYS A 121 -11.79 -3.73 -6.38
C LYS A 121 -11.08 -2.77 -7.33
N THR A 122 -11.62 -2.61 -8.53
CA THR A 122 -11.05 -1.72 -9.54
C THR A 122 -11.84 -0.42 -9.61
N TYR A 123 -11.16 0.69 -9.40
CA TYR A 123 -11.65 2.07 -9.57
C TYR A 123 -11.04 2.71 -10.82
N HIS A 124 -11.58 3.82 -11.30
CA HIS A 124 -11.03 4.53 -12.46
C HIS A 124 -9.63 5.10 -12.19
N SER A 125 -9.51 6.03 -11.25
CA SER A 125 -8.24 6.63 -10.87
C SER A 125 -8.29 7.13 -9.45
N LEU A 126 -7.12 7.36 -8.85
CA LEU A 126 -7.02 8.19 -7.65
C LEU A 126 -7.20 9.65 -8.05
N ASP A 127 -8.09 10.36 -7.36
CA ASP A 127 -8.29 11.80 -7.53
C ASP A 127 -7.45 12.61 -6.55
N SER A 128 -7.13 12.02 -5.39
CA SER A 128 -6.32 12.67 -4.37
C SER A 128 -5.52 11.68 -3.53
N TYR A 129 -4.43 12.19 -2.96
CA TYR A 129 -3.66 11.51 -1.92
C TYR A 129 -3.83 12.26 -0.61
N GLY A 130 -4.08 11.53 0.46
CA GLY A 130 -4.28 12.06 1.81
C GLY A 130 -3.17 11.61 2.76
N TYR A 131 -2.87 12.48 3.72
CA TYR A 131 -1.91 12.22 4.77
C TYR A 131 -2.46 12.73 6.10
N GLU A 132 -2.50 11.86 7.11
CA GLU A 132 -2.97 12.25 8.44
C GLU A 132 -2.08 11.65 9.53
N GLU A 133 -1.76 12.43 10.56
CA GLU A 133 -0.93 12.01 11.68
C GLU A 133 -1.67 12.04 13.01
N TYR A 134 -1.41 11.00 13.78
CA TYR A 134 -2.02 10.74 15.07
C TYR A 134 -0.98 10.33 16.10
N LYS A 135 -1.23 10.65 17.37
CA LYS A 135 -0.56 10.05 18.52
C LYS A 135 -1.50 9.05 19.18
N PHE A 136 -0.97 7.95 19.72
CA PHE A 136 -1.78 6.91 20.37
C PHE A 136 -1.12 6.37 21.65
N ASN A 137 -1.91 5.74 22.53
CA ASN A 137 -1.40 5.16 23.78
C ASN A 137 -1.05 3.68 23.68
N ASN A 138 -1.94 2.90 23.06
CA ASN A 138 -1.78 1.45 22.92
C ASN A 138 -2.56 0.95 21.70
N TYR A 139 -2.24 -0.26 21.28
CA TYR A 139 -2.91 -0.96 20.19
C TYR A 139 -3.16 -2.42 20.57
N LYS A 140 -4.07 -3.06 19.86
CA LYS A 140 -4.28 -4.51 19.91
C LYS A 140 -4.49 -5.04 18.50
N ILE A 141 -3.80 -6.12 18.17
CA ILE A 141 -4.08 -6.90 16.97
C ILE A 141 -5.13 -7.96 17.34
N LEU A 142 -6.23 -7.95 16.60
CA LEU A 142 -7.26 -9.00 16.59
C LEU A 142 -7.13 -9.78 15.28
N LYS A 143 -7.87 -10.89 15.16
CA LYS A 143 -7.74 -11.86 14.06
C LYS A 143 -7.57 -11.23 12.66
N ASN A 144 -8.38 -10.23 12.31
CA ASN A 144 -8.35 -9.56 11.01
C ASN A 144 -8.37 -8.03 11.09
N ARG A 145 -8.11 -7.46 12.27
CA ARG A 145 -8.12 -6.00 12.45
C ARG A 145 -7.12 -5.55 13.50
N ILE A 146 -6.65 -4.33 13.36
CA ILE A 146 -5.96 -3.60 14.42
C ILE A 146 -6.95 -2.65 15.10
N VAL A 147 -6.81 -2.51 16.41
CA VAL A 147 -7.53 -1.51 17.22
C VAL A 147 -6.47 -0.58 17.82
N ILE A 148 -6.61 0.72 17.60
CA ILE A 148 -5.71 1.75 18.10
C ILE A 148 -6.50 2.65 19.06
N ASN A 149 -6.05 2.72 20.31
CA ASN A 149 -6.78 3.37 21.40
C ASN A 149 -6.16 4.72 21.75
N ASP A 150 -7.03 5.62 22.22
CA ASP A 150 -6.70 6.98 22.66
C ASP A 150 -5.94 7.81 21.60
N ILE A 151 -6.47 7.82 20.38
CA ILE A 151 -5.87 8.60 19.29
C ILE A 151 -6.12 10.10 19.45
N GLU A 152 -5.11 10.89 19.12
CA GLU A 152 -5.13 12.35 19.12
C GLU A 152 -4.47 12.87 17.83
N LYS A 153 -5.10 13.80 17.10
CA LYS A 153 -4.50 14.38 15.89
C LYS A 153 -3.30 15.24 16.24
N VAL A 154 -2.21 15.12 15.48
CA VAL A 154 -0.99 15.92 15.71
C VAL A 154 -1.23 17.41 15.46
N PHE A 155 -1.92 17.75 14.37
CA PHE A 155 -2.10 19.13 13.90
C PHE A 155 -3.46 19.76 14.24
N ASP A 156 -4.34 19.03 14.93
CA ASP A 156 -5.65 19.54 15.35
C ASP A 156 -5.96 19.12 16.79
N LYS A 157 -5.56 19.99 17.73
CA LYS A 157 -5.80 19.82 19.18
C LYS A 157 -7.25 20.10 19.60
N SER A 158 -8.10 20.54 18.67
CA SER A 158 -9.52 20.83 18.96
C SER A 158 -10.42 19.60 18.79
N SER A 159 -9.94 18.58 18.07
CA SER A 159 -10.62 17.29 17.95
C SER A 159 -10.63 16.52 19.28
N PRO A 160 -11.74 15.85 19.66
CA PRO A 160 -11.85 15.19 20.95
C PRO A 160 -10.73 14.17 21.20
N ASN A 161 -10.03 14.35 22.32
CA ASN A 161 -8.71 13.77 22.65
C ASN A 161 -8.64 12.24 22.83
N LYS A 162 -9.76 11.52 22.71
CA LYS A 162 -9.82 10.08 22.98
C LYS A 162 -10.80 9.39 22.05
N LYS A 163 -10.31 9.01 20.88
CA LYS A 163 -11.04 8.11 19.98
C LYS A 163 -10.35 6.76 19.96
N THR A 164 -11.15 5.72 19.83
CA THR A 164 -10.67 4.38 19.47
C THR A 164 -11.05 4.17 18.02
N VAL A 165 -10.08 3.71 17.22
CA VAL A 165 -10.29 3.40 15.81
C VAL A 165 -9.91 1.96 15.53
N SER A 166 -10.59 1.36 14.56
CA SER A 166 -10.31 0.00 14.14
C SER A 166 -10.19 -0.07 12.63
N PHE A 167 -9.16 -0.76 12.15
CA PHE A 167 -8.87 -0.93 10.74
C PHE A 167 -8.67 -2.41 10.41
N PRO A 168 -9.13 -2.88 9.25
CA PRO A 168 -8.78 -4.21 8.80
C PRO A 168 -7.26 -4.35 8.60
N LEU A 169 -6.74 -5.55 8.83
CA LEU A 169 -5.34 -5.89 8.49
C LEU A 169 -5.19 -6.05 6.98
N GLY A 170 -3.97 -6.02 6.46
CA GLY A 170 -3.66 -6.09 5.02
C GLY A 170 -2.81 -4.90 4.63
N GLY A 171 -3.41 -3.71 4.60
CA GLY A 171 -2.74 -2.42 4.39
C GLY A 171 -2.16 -1.80 5.68
N VAL A 172 -1.82 -2.61 6.68
CA VAL A 172 -1.23 -2.15 7.95
C VAL A 172 0.26 -2.48 7.95
N GLU A 173 1.07 -1.50 8.31
CA GLU A 173 2.53 -1.62 8.38
C GLU A 173 3.04 -1.12 9.72
N PHE A 174 3.95 -1.88 10.32
CA PHE A 174 4.66 -1.50 11.54
C PHE A 174 6.08 -1.10 11.19
N ASN A 175 6.41 0.14 11.53
CA ASN A 175 7.76 0.67 11.48
C ASN A 175 8.40 0.50 12.85
N GLU A 176 9.48 -0.27 12.90
CA GLU A 176 10.13 -0.74 14.11
C GLU A 176 11.59 -0.30 14.12
N LYS A 177 12.13 -0.04 15.32
CA LYS A 177 13.56 0.15 15.54
C LYS A 177 13.94 -0.24 16.98
N ASP A 178 14.92 -1.12 17.12
CA ASP A 178 15.49 -1.61 18.39
C ASP A 178 14.50 -2.35 19.31
N GLY A 179 13.65 -3.20 18.72
CA GLY A 179 12.54 -3.91 19.35
C GLY A 179 11.34 -3.03 19.70
N GLU A 180 11.24 -1.82 19.14
CA GLU A 180 10.24 -0.81 19.52
C GLU A 180 9.49 -0.24 18.33
N ILE A 181 8.19 -0.07 18.51
CA ILE A 181 7.33 0.56 17.50
C ILE A 181 7.65 2.05 17.45
N LYS A 182 8.02 2.53 16.26
CA LYS A 182 8.20 3.96 15.97
C LYS A 182 6.96 4.55 15.35
N SER A 183 6.31 3.83 14.45
CA SER A 183 4.99 4.18 13.94
C SER A 183 4.23 2.97 13.44
N ILE A 184 2.91 3.12 13.36
CA ILE A 184 2.02 2.21 12.63
C ILE A 184 1.43 3.02 11.49
N MET A 185 1.61 2.55 10.26
CA MET A 185 0.97 3.14 9.08
C MET A 185 -0.23 2.28 8.69
N VAL A 186 -1.34 2.95 8.38
CA VAL A 186 -2.53 2.31 7.82
C VAL A 186 -2.91 2.99 6.51
N SER A 187 -2.87 2.20 5.45
CA SER A 187 -3.20 2.60 4.08
C SER A 187 -4.68 2.30 3.79
N ILE A 188 -5.45 3.33 3.45
CA ILE A 188 -6.90 3.20 3.16
C ILE A 188 -7.29 3.87 1.85
N VAL A 189 -8.27 3.28 1.16
CA VAL A 189 -8.95 3.90 0.03
C VAL A 189 -10.29 4.42 0.52
N LYS A 190 -10.49 5.74 0.46
CA LYS A 190 -11.74 6.42 0.80
C LYS A 190 -12.49 6.79 -0.48
N THR A 191 -13.80 6.66 -0.46
CA THR A 191 -14.68 7.11 -1.55
C THR A 191 -15.65 8.14 -0.99
N ARG A 192 -15.79 9.30 -1.64
CA ARG A 192 -16.72 10.37 -1.21
C ARG A 192 -17.43 10.97 -2.42
N TYR A 193 -18.55 11.67 -2.19
CA TYR A 193 -19.38 12.29 -3.22
C TYR A 193 -19.63 13.78 -2.90
N ASP A 194 -18.54 14.50 -2.71
CA ASP A 194 -18.52 15.91 -2.33
C ASP A 194 -17.22 16.60 -2.79
N TYR A 195 -16.49 15.99 -3.73
CA TYR A 195 -15.27 16.59 -4.24
C TYR A 195 -15.60 17.77 -5.16
N GLU A 196 -15.05 18.92 -4.80
CA GLU A 196 -15.09 20.14 -5.60
C GLU A 196 -13.74 20.30 -6.30
N LYS A 197 -13.75 20.39 -7.64
CA LYS A 197 -12.53 20.57 -8.40
C LYS A 197 -12.18 22.05 -8.46
N GLU A 198 -10.95 22.41 -8.12
CA GLU A 198 -10.43 23.75 -8.39
C GLU A 198 -10.36 23.97 -9.91
N MET A 199 -11.09 24.98 -10.39
CA MET A 199 -11.13 25.36 -11.80
C MET A 199 -10.13 26.47 -12.10
N GLU A 200 -9.97 27.40 -11.16
CA GLU A 200 -9.01 28.50 -11.14
C GLU A 200 -8.55 28.68 -9.68
N PRO A 201 -7.38 29.29 -9.43
CA PRO A 201 -6.93 29.57 -8.07
C PRO A 201 -8.03 30.21 -7.20
N GLY A 202 -8.49 29.48 -6.18
CA GLY A 202 -9.54 29.91 -5.26
C GLY A 202 -10.99 29.78 -5.77
N LYS A 203 -11.25 29.24 -6.97
CA LYS A 203 -12.59 28.97 -7.50
C LYS A 203 -12.82 27.48 -7.70
N TYR A 204 -13.81 26.95 -6.99
CA TYR A 204 -14.16 25.54 -7.00
C TYR A 204 -15.45 25.27 -7.76
N SER A 205 -15.55 24.10 -8.40
CA SER A 205 -16.75 23.68 -9.12
C SER A 205 -17.94 23.54 -8.17
N LYS A 206 -19.11 24.08 -8.58
CA LYS A 206 -20.36 23.90 -7.81
C LYS A 206 -20.93 22.48 -7.91
N GLU A 207 -20.52 21.70 -8.91
CA GLU A 207 -20.93 20.32 -9.08
C GLU A 207 -20.13 19.40 -8.15
N LYS A 208 -20.83 18.71 -7.24
CA LYS A 208 -20.23 17.65 -6.43
C LYS A 208 -19.91 16.45 -7.30
N ARG A 209 -18.70 15.93 -7.16
CA ARG A 209 -18.25 14.75 -7.90
C ARG A 209 -17.85 13.64 -6.94
N ALA A 210 -17.96 12.42 -7.44
CA ALA A 210 -17.31 11.28 -6.83
C ALA A 210 -15.80 11.54 -6.78
N SER A 211 -15.15 11.11 -5.71
CA SER A 211 -13.70 11.07 -5.65
C SER A 211 -13.20 9.85 -4.91
N ILE A 212 -12.08 9.31 -5.41
CA ILE A 212 -11.35 8.21 -4.80
C ILE A 212 -10.03 8.74 -4.25
N GLU A 213 -9.87 8.65 -2.94
CA GLU A 213 -8.69 9.12 -2.22
C GLU A 213 -7.91 7.92 -1.66
N TYR A 214 -6.60 7.93 -1.86
CA TYR A 214 -5.70 7.05 -1.12
C TYR A 214 -5.12 7.83 0.05
N THR A 215 -5.42 7.41 1.28
CA THR A 215 -4.95 8.09 2.50
C THR A 215 -4.00 7.17 3.27
N ASN A 216 -2.83 7.69 3.63
CA ASN A 216 -1.96 7.06 4.64
C ASN A 216 -2.17 7.72 6.01
N LEU A 217 -2.52 6.91 6.99
CA LEU A 217 -2.70 7.32 8.39
C LEU A 217 -1.48 6.86 9.20
N TYR A 218 -0.77 7.80 9.79
CA TYR A 218 0.40 7.53 10.62
C TYR A 218 0.06 7.66 12.10
N PHE A 219 0.33 6.61 12.86
CA PHE A 219 0.12 6.56 14.30
C PHE A 219 1.46 6.47 15.02
N TYR A 220 1.78 7.48 15.83
CA TYR A 220 3.00 7.56 16.62
C TYR A 220 2.70 7.28 18.10
N PRO A 221 3.45 6.39 18.78
CA PRO A 221 3.14 6.06 20.15
C PRO A 221 3.55 7.21 21.08
N LYS A 222 2.70 7.52 22.08
CA LYS A 222 2.97 8.57 23.10
C LYS A 222 4.07 8.18 24.08
N LYS A 223 4.39 6.89 24.17
CA LYS A 223 5.42 6.28 25.02
C LYS A 223 6.08 5.13 24.28
N SER A 224 7.25 4.67 24.71
CA SER A 224 7.87 3.48 24.12
C SER A 224 6.95 2.26 24.26
N ILE A 225 6.79 1.50 23.17
CA ILE A 225 6.02 0.26 23.11
C ILE A 225 6.90 -0.81 22.45
N LYS A 226 7.18 -1.87 23.21
CA LYS A 226 7.89 -3.05 22.67
C LYS A 226 7.01 -3.78 21.66
N ILE A 227 7.63 -4.23 20.57
CA ILE A 227 6.96 -5.05 19.57
C ILE A 227 6.91 -6.50 20.03
N ASP A 228 5.75 -7.15 19.88
CA ASP A 228 5.59 -8.59 20.05
C ASP A 228 5.10 -9.18 18.73
N THR A 229 6.04 -9.73 17.94
CA THR A 229 5.78 -10.23 16.59
C THR A 229 5.12 -11.61 16.55
N THR A 230 4.91 -12.25 17.71
CA THR A 230 4.40 -13.64 17.82
C THR A 230 3.06 -13.83 17.10
N ASN A 231 2.27 -12.76 16.94
CA ASN A 231 0.94 -12.78 16.30
C ASN A 231 0.80 -11.81 15.12
N PHE A 232 1.90 -11.39 14.48
CA PHE A 232 1.88 -10.41 13.40
C PHE A 232 1.55 -11.05 12.05
N ARG A 233 0.33 -11.58 11.95
CA ARG A 233 -0.26 -12.05 10.70
C ARG A 233 -1.17 -10.98 10.12
N GLY A 234 -1.13 -10.83 8.80
CA GLY A 234 -1.88 -9.82 8.06
C GLY A 234 -1.32 -8.40 8.15
N VAL A 235 -0.14 -8.21 8.76
CA VAL A 235 0.54 -6.90 8.83
C VAL A 235 1.88 -6.97 8.13
N PHE A 236 2.29 -5.88 7.48
CA PHE A 236 3.66 -5.69 7.01
C PHE A 236 4.55 -5.29 8.18
N LEU A 237 5.73 -5.92 8.24
CA LEU A 237 6.82 -5.57 9.14
C LEU A 237 8.00 -5.10 8.30
N ASP A 238 8.49 -3.89 8.53
CA ASP A 238 9.79 -3.43 8.01
C ASP A 238 10.89 -4.14 8.80
N ILE A 239 11.55 -5.10 8.15
CA ILE A 239 12.67 -5.87 8.68
C ILE A 239 13.94 -5.07 8.37
N ARG A 240 14.46 -4.33 9.36
CA ARG A 240 15.75 -3.64 9.29
C ARG A 240 16.85 -4.38 10.02
#